data_AF-A0A162QJA1-F1
#
_entry.id   AF-A0A162QJA1-F1
#
_cell.length_a   1.000
_cell.length_b   1.000
_cell.length_c   1.000
_cell.angle_alpha   90.00
_cell.angle_beta   90.00
_cell.angle_gamma   90.00
#
_symmetry.space_group_name_H-M   'P 1'
#
loop_
_entity.id
_entity.type
_entity.pdbx_description
1 polymer ?
#
loop_
_entity_poly.entity_id
_entity_poly.type
_entity_poly.pdbx_seq_one_letter_code
_entity_poly.pdbx_strand_id
1 'polypeptide(L)'
;MQINKRVTLDTNENRFLKYIIKGILFKLKELRKRYLLLGRGVDNSFILQLEAFIKEMNKYLTSTFLKDVGEYEFRENSSMVFKMALGYKDVYKYYLMLQKGLTLKGELFKLNIKDLSVLYEYWCFIKINGILRKNYTLVSNDTVKVNNKGIFVTLKKGVESKVVYEDPKNGERFELFYNSKMKSETVGQKPDNVLSIKKVGGKATYNYIFDAKYKLDRAVKDTIYESCNKNPGPEEEDINTMHKYRDAIVYENKKEGRLENNIFGAFVIFPYNNEEEYSKHPLYKSIETVNIGGIPFLPTATKLMEEFLKELIGESHLSSFERALEQRGREYYIKESYFNDRSVLVGTLSSKEQLESIKKYKFYHTPLKNVDLNKHIVKTVAIAQSKNLFKEEAGILYYGEVVGYEILKRKDIVEIPEVSDKAEELYIKFLLEDLKELDRKIEVEGYNVREIMYTTEFLLRNSSRVEELGIRTKDEFREWWELKKEVVWGSK
;
A
#
# COMPACT_ATOMS: atom_id res chain seq x y z
N MET A 1 66.77 38.28 -31.30
CA MET A 1 65.96 38.68 -30.12
C MET A 1 65.62 37.44 -29.32
N GLN A 2 66.24 37.24 -28.16
CA GLN A 2 65.81 36.19 -27.22
C GLN A 2 64.55 36.66 -26.49
N ILE A 3 63.43 35.98 -26.71
CA ILE A 3 62.19 36.21 -25.96
C ILE A 3 62.32 35.48 -24.62
N ASN A 4 62.60 36.22 -23.56
CA ASN A 4 62.55 35.70 -22.19
C ASN A 4 61.08 35.45 -21.79
N LYS A 5 60.63 34.19 -21.85
CA LYS A 5 59.34 33.77 -21.28
C LYS A 5 59.43 33.85 -19.75
N ARG A 6 58.79 34.85 -19.14
CA ARG A 6 58.59 34.91 -17.68
C ARG A 6 57.33 34.13 -17.31
N VAL A 7 57.48 33.13 -16.45
CA VAL A 7 56.33 32.44 -15.82
C VAL A 7 55.76 33.37 -14.77
N THR A 8 54.51 33.80 -14.94
CA THR A 8 53.79 34.60 -13.94
C THR A 8 52.68 33.76 -13.32
N LEU A 9 52.55 33.84 -12.00
CA LEU A 9 51.40 33.27 -11.28
C LEU A 9 50.21 34.24 -11.28
N ASP A 10 50.38 35.46 -11.79
CA ASP A 10 49.31 36.44 -11.94
C ASP A 10 48.50 36.19 -13.22
N THR A 11 47.78 35.06 -13.22
CA THR A 11 46.88 34.67 -14.30
C THR A 11 45.45 35.10 -13.98
N ASN A 12 44.59 35.21 -15.00
CA ASN A 12 43.16 35.50 -14.80
C ASN A 12 42.50 34.45 -13.89
N GLU A 13 42.96 33.21 -13.95
CA GLU A 13 42.51 32.12 -13.10
C GLU A 13 42.89 32.35 -11.64
N ASN A 14 44.14 32.70 -11.37
CA ASN A 14 44.55 32.99 -10.01
C ASN A 14 43.88 34.25 -9.46
N ARG A 15 43.66 35.27 -10.30
CA ARG A 15 42.89 36.46 -9.94
C ARG A 15 41.45 36.10 -9.57
N PHE A 16 40.78 35.25 -10.36
CA PHE A 16 39.42 34.78 -10.04
C PHE A 16 39.38 33.91 -8.78
N LEU A 17 40.37 33.06 -8.56
CA LEU A 17 40.51 32.28 -7.33
C LEU A 17 40.64 33.21 -6.10
N LYS A 18 41.48 34.25 -6.21
CA LYS A 18 41.60 35.30 -5.19
C LYS A 18 40.27 35.98 -4.92
N TYR A 19 39.51 36.30 -5.98
CA TYR A 19 38.17 36.88 -5.89
C TYR A 19 37.17 35.96 -5.15
N ILE A 20 37.14 34.66 -5.47
CA ILE A 20 36.30 33.67 -4.78
C ILE A 20 36.59 33.66 -3.28
N ILE A 21 37.87 33.56 -2.90
CA ILE A 21 38.29 33.49 -1.49
C ILE A 21 37.92 34.78 -0.75
N LYS A 22 38.12 35.95 -1.36
CA LYS A 22 37.67 37.24 -0.81
C LYS A 22 36.15 37.26 -0.59
N GLY A 23 35.37 36.76 -1.55
CA GLY A 23 33.92 36.68 -1.44
C GLY A 23 33.45 35.78 -0.30
N ILE A 24 34.07 34.60 -0.13
CA ILE A 24 33.79 33.68 0.98
C ILE A 24 34.15 34.34 2.32
N LEU A 25 35.34 34.93 2.42
CA LEU A 25 35.81 35.63 3.61
C LEU A 25 34.86 36.76 4.04
N PHE A 26 34.38 37.55 3.08
CA PHE A 26 33.41 38.60 3.35
C PHE A 26 32.12 38.03 3.95
N LYS A 27 31.56 36.98 3.34
CA LYS A 27 30.33 36.33 3.83
C LYS A 27 30.51 35.70 5.22
N LEU A 28 31.65 35.08 5.51
CA LEU A 28 31.93 34.51 6.83
C LEU A 28 31.98 35.60 7.91
N LYS A 29 32.62 36.74 7.62
CA LYS A 29 32.65 37.90 8.53
C LYS A 29 31.23 38.46 8.76
N GLU A 30 30.43 38.53 7.70
CA GLU A 30 29.04 39.00 7.79
C GLU A 30 28.15 38.04 8.59
N LEU A 31 28.29 36.73 8.37
CA LEU A 31 27.60 35.70 9.16
C LEU A 31 27.93 35.82 10.64
N ARG A 32 29.22 35.94 10.99
CA ARG A 32 29.65 36.16 12.39
C ARG A 32 29.00 37.41 12.99
N LYS A 33 29.02 38.53 12.27
CA LYS A 33 28.40 39.79 12.71
C LYS A 33 26.91 39.61 12.97
N ARG A 34 26.17 39.03 12.02
CA ARG A 34 24.72 38.80 12.15
C ARG A 34 24.39 37.84 13.29
N TYR A 35 25.18 36.77 13.45
CA TYR A 35 24.98 35.79 14.51
C TYR A 35 25.15 36.39 15.90
N LEU A 36 26.17 37.23 16.12
CA LEU A 36 26.38 37.92 17.40
C LEU A 36 25.27 38.94 17.73
N LEU A 37 24.60 39.48 16.70
CA LEU A 37 23.49 40.42 16.88
C LEU A 37 22.16 39.74 17.26
N LEU A 38 22.06 38.40 17.21
CA LEU A 38 20.78 37.70 17.42
C LEU A 38 20.30 37.64 18.88
N GLY A 39 21.07 38.14 19.85
CA GLY A 39 20.64 38.28 21.26
C GLY A 39 20.27 36.96 21.96
N ARG A 40 20.63 35.80 21.40
CA ARG A 40 20.44 34.46 21.98
C ARG A 40 21.74 33.99 22.63
N GLY A 41 21.66 32.97 23.49
CA GLY A 41 22.84 32.31 24.06
C GLY A 41 23.84 31.94 22.96
N VAL A 42 25.06 32.45 23.07
CA VAL A 42 26.09 32.33 22.02
C VAL A 42 26.72 30.94 22.10
N ASP A 43 26.57 30.14 21.05
CA ASP A 43 27.35 28.91 20.89
C ASP A 43 28.81 29.27 20.58
N ASN A 44 29.65 29.18 21.62
CA ASN A 44 31.09 29.45 21.52
C ASN A 44 31.81 28.48 20.58
N SER A 45 31.34 27.23 20.45
CA SER A 45 31.99 26.23 19.58
C SER A 45 31.83 26.61 18.11
N PHE A 46 30.64 27.07 17.73
CA PHE A 46 30.34 27.57 16.39
C PHE A 46 31.14 28.84 16.06
N ILE A 47 31.25 29.77 17.01
CA ILE A 47 32.09 30.98 16.85
C ILE A 47 33.55 30.60 16.61
N LEU A 48 34.12 29.71 17.42
CA LEU A 48 35.51 29.27 17.26
C LEU A 48 35.76 28.64 15.89
N GLN A 49 34.83 27.83 15.39
CA GLN A 49 34.91 27.26 14.03
C GLN A 49 34.85 28.34 12.95
N LEU A 50 33.93 29.32 13.07
CA LEU A 50 33.85 30.44 12.14
C LEU A 50 35.15 31.25 12.12
N GLU A 51 35.76 31.49 13.28
CA GLU A 51 37.03 32.20 13.38
C GLU A 51 38.20 31.42 12.79
N ALA A 52 38.22 30.10 12.97
CA ALA A 52 39.18 29.23 12.31
C ALA A 52 39.07 29.34 10.79
N PHE A 53 37.86 29.28 10.22
CA PHE A 53 37.65 29.44 8.78
C PHE A 53 38.04 30.84 8.28
N ILE A 54 37.69 31.89 9.01
CA ILE A 54 38.09 33.27 8.67
C ILE A 54 39.63 33.37 8.66
N LYS A 55 40.31 32.80 9.65
CA LYS A 55 41.78 32.80 9.74
C LYS A 55 42.40 32.05 8.57
N GLU A 56 41.87 30.88 8.22
CA GLU A 56 42.36 30.08 7.10
C GLU A 56 42.17 30.81 5.75
N MET A 57 41.00 31.38 5.50
CA MET A 57 40.73 32.16 4.29
C MET A 57 41.64 33.39 4.17
N ASN A 58 41.92 34.07 5.28
CA ASN A 58 42.92 35.15 5.28
C ASN A 58 44.33 34.63 4.99
N LYS A 59 44.73 33.49 5.55
CA LYS A 59 46.04 32.88 5.29
C LYS A 59 46.25 32.59 3.80
N TYR A 60 45.22 32.11 3.09
CA TYR A 60 45.32 31.94 1.64
C TYR A 60 45.61 33.27 0.92
N LEU A 61 45.01 34.38 1.35
CA LEU A 61 45.21 35.69 0.72
C LEU A 61 46.55 36.35 1.07
N THR A 62 47.13 36.07 2.24
CA THR A 62 48.31 36.79 2.75
C THR A 62 49.60 35.97 2.78
N SER A 63 49.51 34.64 2.79
CA SER A 63 50.65 33.75 3.03
C SER A 63 50.87 32.72 1.91
N THR A 64 50.21 32.88 0.75
CA THR A 64 50.40 32.01 -0.43
C THR A 64 50.67 32.83 -1.68
N PHE A 65 50.84 32.17 -2.82
CA PHE A 65 51.04 32.81 -4.13
C PHE A 65 49.95 33.84 -4.47
N LEU A 66 48.75 33.73 -3.90
CA LEU A 66 47.64 34.67 -4.12
C LEU A 66 47.91 36.08 -3.57
N LYS A 67 48.89 36.24 -2.67
CA LYS A 67 49.30 37.56 -2.17
C LYS A 67 49.71 38.47 -3.33
N ASP A 68 50.50 37.95 -4.25
CA ASP A 68 51.14 38.69 -5.35
C ASP A 68 50.33 38.66 -6.65
N VAL A 69 49.13 38.06 -6.61
CA VAL A 69 48.17 38.02 -7.73
C VAL A 69 47.31 39.27 -7.74
N GLY A 70 47.04 39.83 -8.92
CA GLY A 70 46.23 41.03 -9.09
C GLY A 70 44.75 40.86 -8.71
N GLU A 71 43.98 41.95 -8.86
CA GLU A 71 42.52 41.89 -8.71
C GLU A 71 41.87 41.29 -9.95
N TYR A 72 40.73 40.62 -9.75
CA TYR A 72 39.95 40.08 -10.85
C TYR A 72 39.09 41.17 -11.50
N GLU A 73 39.29 41.39 -12.79
CA GLU A 73 38.38 42.16 -13.62
C GLU A 73 37.39 41.20 -14.29
N PHE A 74 36.11 41.49 -14.14
CA PHE A 74 35.06 40.67 -14.76
C PHE A 74 35.20 40.72 -16.29
N ARG A 75 35.38 39.56 -16.91
CA ARG A 75 35.32 39.37 -18.37
C ARG A 75 34.28 38.30 -18.66
N GLU A 76 33.39 38.55 -19.63
CA GLU A 76 32.27 37.65 -19.97
C GLU A 76 32.72 36.23 -20.36
N ASN A 77 33.99 36.06 -20.75
CA ASN A 77 34.59 34.77 -21.07
C ASN A 77 35.13 34.07 -19.81
N SER A 78 34.28 33.27 -19.17
CA SER A 78 34.72 32.28 -18.16
C SER A 78 35.76 31.33 -18.76
N SER A 79 37.02 31.43 -18.33
CA SER A 79 38.15 30.64 -18.83
C SER A 79 37.85 29.12 -18.79
N MET A 80 38.18 28.42 -19.89
CA MET A 80 38.04 26.96 -20.04
C MET A 80 38.84 26.19 -18.97
N VAL A 81 39.89 26.82 -18.41
CA VAL A 81 40.74 26.30 -17.34
C VAL A 81 39.93 26.04 -16.07
N PHE A 82 38.95 26.87 -15.71
CA PHE A 82 38.08 26.60 -14.56
C PHE A 82 37.10 25.44 -14.77
N LYS A 83 36.82 25.09 -16.02
CA LYS A 83 35.91 24.00 -16.36
C LYS A 83 36.63 22.66 -16.46
N MET A 84 37.96 22.65 -16.70
CA MET A 84 38.69 21.45 -17.11
C MET A 84 40.01 21.18 -16.35
N ALA A 85 40.69 22.17 -15.76
CA ALA A 85 41.95 21.94 -15.06
C ALA A 85 41.76 21.39 -13.64
N LEU A 86 42.57 20.38 -13.29
CA LEU A 86 42.61 19.79 -11.94
C LEU A 86 42.88 20.87 -10.88
N GLY A 87 42.14 20.82 -9.77
CA GLY A 87 42.18 21.83 -8.69
C GLY A 87 41.21 23.00 -8.89
N TYR A 88 41.31 23.75 -10.00
CA TYR A 88 40.41 24.89 -10.25
C TYR A 88 38.96 24.46 -10.44
N LYS A 89 38.74 23.31 -11.10
CA LYS A 89 37.41 22.72 -11.29
C LYS A 89 36.71 22.43 -9.96
N ASP A 90 37.45 21.90 -8.99
CA ASP A 90 36.88 21.55 -7.68
C ASP A 90 36.55 22.81 -6.88
N VAL A 91 37.45 23.79 -6.85
CA VAL A 91 37.18 25.08 -6.20
C VAL A 91 35.98 25.77 -6.83
N TYR A 92 35.88 25.77 -8.16
CA TYR A 92 34.75 26.36 -8.87
C TYR A 92 33.44 25.61 -8.59
N LYS A 93 33.46 24.28 -8.55
CA LYS A 93 32.32 23.45 -8.15
C LYS A 93 31.83 23.82 -6.74
N TYR A 94 32.72 23.86 -5.76
CA TYR A 94 32.35 24.19 -4.38
C TYR A 94 31.90 25.65 -4.23
N TYR A 95 32.52 26.58 -4.95
CA TYR A 95 32.08 27.97 -5.01
C TYR A 95 30.65 28.10 -5.55
N LEU A 96 30.34 27.42 -6.66
CA LEU A 96 28.98 27.37 -7.20
C LEU A 96 28.01 26.69 -6.24
N MET A 97 28.41 25.63 -5.55
CA MET A 97 27.59 24.99 -4.51
C MET A 97 27.31 25.95 -3.35
N LEU A 98 28.29 26.73 -2.90
CA LEU A 98 28.10 27.74 -1.86
C LEU A 98 27.20 28.89 -2.32
N GLN A 99 27.36 29.36 -3.56
CA GLN A 99 26.46 30.38 -4.11
C GLN A 99 25.03 29.85 -4.25
N LYS A 100 24.85 28.63 -4.76
CA LYS A 100 23.52 28.05 -5.04
C LYS A 100 22.83 27.51 -3.79
N GLY A 101 23.57 26.92 -2.84
CA GLY A 101 23.03 26.44 -1.56
C GLY A 101 22.49 27.57 -0.67
N LEU A 102 22.99 28.79 -0.86
CA LEU A 102 22.48 30.01 -0.22
C LEU A 102 21.34 30.68 -1.00
N THR A 103 21.00 30.19 -2.19
CA THR A 103 20.00 30.79 -3.10
C THR A 103 18.82 29.84 -3.30
N LEU A 104 18.14 29.50 -2.22
CA LEU A 104 16.82 28.86 -2.28
C LEU A 104 15.78 29.96 -2.01
N LYS A 105 15.34 30.59 -3.12
CA LYS A 105 14.38 31.70 -3.22
C LYS A 105 14.83 33.06 -2.67
N GLY A 106 15.69 33.79 -3.41
CA GLY A 106 15.63 35.27 -3.54
C GLY A 106 15.72 36.19 -2.30
N GLU A 107 15.64 35.69 -1.08
CA GLU A 107 15.71 36.45 0.16
C GLU A 107 16.71 35.78 1.08
N LEU A 108 17.66 36.59 1.56
CA LEU A 108 18.71 36.17 2.49
C LEU A 108 18.09 35.62 3.78
N PHE A 109 18.20 34.31 3.99
CA PHE A 109 18.12 33.59 5.27
C PHE A 109 17.21 34.23 6.34
N LYS A 110 15.90 34.01 6.17
CA LYS A 110 15.01 33.73 7.30
C LYS A 110 14.46 32.33 7.08
N LEU A 111 15.23 31.30 7.44
CA LEU A 111 14.73 29.92 7.45
C LEU A 111 13.69 29.80 8.57
N ASN A 112 12.41 29.87 8.21
CA ASN A 112 11.33 29.47 9.11
C ASN A 112 11.23 27.94 9.12
N ILE A 113 10.68 27.34 10.19
CA ILE A 113 10.41 25.90 10.27
C ILE A 113 9.55 25.43 9.09
N LYS A 114 8.65 26.29 8.60
CA LYS A 114 7.87 26.04 7.37
C LYS A 114 8.74 25.86 6.13
N ASP A 115 9.85 26.58 6.02
CA ASP A 115 10.79 26.44 4.91
C ASP A 115 11.62 25.16 5.02
N LEU A 116 11.98 24.75 6.26
CA LEU A 116 12.68 23.48 6.52
C LEU A 116 11.81 22.26 6.19
N SER A 117 10.52 22.28 6.56
CA SER A 117 9.59 21.21 6.20
C SER A 117 9.44 21.09 4.68
N VAL A 118 9.33 22.20 3.95
CA VAL A 118 9.25 22.18 2.47
C VAL A 118 10.58 21.72 1.84
N LEU A 119 11.71 22.11 2.41
CA LEU A 119 13.02 21.63 1.97
C LEU A 119 13.16 20.12 2.15
N TYR A 120 12.70 19.61 3.29
CA TYR A 120 12.68 18.18 3.55
C TYR A 120 11.77 17.44 2.58
N GLU A 121 10.58 17.97 2.32
CA GLU A 121 9.63 17.45 1.31
C GLU A 121 10.30 17.32 -0.07
N TYR A 122 10.96 18.38 -0.56
CA TYR A 122 11.71 18.34 -1.82
C TYR A 122 12.86 17.34 -1.78
N TRP A 123 13.60 17.29 -0.67
CA TRP A 123 14.71 16.38 -0.51
C TRP A 123 14.26 14.93 -0.59
N CYS A 124 13.17 14.57 0.11
CA CYS A 124 12.58 13.23 0.06
C CYS A 124 12.22 12.84 -1.37
N PHE A 125 11.50 13.70 -2.09
CA PHE A 125 11.16 13.45 -3.50
C PHE A 125 12.40 13.21 -4.37
N ILE A 126 13.38 14.12 -4.30
CA ILE A 126 14.61 14.03 -5.09
C ILE A 126 15.38 12.76 -4.76
N LYS A 127 15.42 12.36 -3.48
CA LYS A 127 16.15 11.18 -3.03
C LYS A 127 15.45 9.89 -3.46
N ILE A 128 14.12 9.77 -3.32
CA ILE A 128 13.33 8.65 -3.84
C ILE A 128 13.53 8.54 -5.35
N ASN A 129 13.39 9.65 -6.07
CA ASN A 129 13.65 9.71 -7.50
C ASN A 129 15.08 9.25 -7.86
N GLY A 130 16.07 9.64 -7.06
CA GLY A 130 17.46 9.21 -7.21
C GLY A 130 17.66 7.71 -6.94
N ILE A 131 16.95 7.12 -5.98
CA ILE A 131 16.97 5.67 -5.71
C ILE A 131 16.36 4.91 -6.89
N LEU A 132 15.20 5.35 -7.39
CA LEU A 132 14.56 4.71 -8.54
C LEU A 132 15.44 4.80 -9.79
N ARG A 133 16.02 5.97 -10.07
CA ARG A 133 16.91 6.17 -11.23
C ARG A 133 18.17 5.29 -11.22
N LYS A 134 18.66 4.87 -10.06
CA LYS A 134 19.79 3.94 -9.97
C LYS A 134 19.42 2.52 -10.36
N ASN A 135 18.18 2.12 -10.09
CA ASN A 135 17.72 0.73 -10.22
C ASN A 135 16.88 0.48 -11.48
N TYR A 136 16.33 1.54 -12.09
CA TYR A 136 15.32 1.44 -13.15
C TYR A 136 15.53 2.41 -14.31
N THR A 137 14.96 2.09 -15.46
CA THR A 137 15.11 2.87 -16.69
C THR A 137 14.19 4.08 -16.67
N LEU A 138 14.75 5.28 -16.83
CA LEU A 138 13.96 6.52 -16.91
C LEU A 138 13.29 6.62 -18.28
N VAL A 139 11.95 6.74 -18.29
CA VAL A 139 11.15 6.91 -19.52
C VAL A 139 10.83 8.38 -19.76
N SER A 140 10.35 9.09 -18.73
CA SER A 140 10.03 10.52 -18.83
C SER A 140 10.26 11.24 -17.51
N ASN A 141 10.56 12.54 -17.59
CA ASN A 141 10.86 13.36 -16.42
C ASN A 141 10.41 14.81 -16.63
N ASP A 142 9.34 15.21 -15.94
CA ASP A 142 8.81 16.57 -16.01
C ASP A 142 9.41 17.51 -14.94
N THR A 143 10.31 17.00 -14.08
CA THR A 143 10.86 17.74 -12.93
C THR A 143 12.08 18.60 -13.27
N VAL A 144 12.75 18.33 -14.40
CA VAL A 144 13.99 19.01 -14.80
C VAL A 144 13.76 19.77 -16.10
N LYS A 145 13.79 21.10 -16.03
CA LYS A 145 13.77 21.97 -17.22
C LYS A 145 15.14 22.57 -17.44
N VAL A 146 15.68 22.39 -18.66
CA VAL A 146 16.92 23.04 -19.10
C VAL A 146 16.55 24.44 -19.59
N ASN A 147 17.22 25.46 -19.06
CA ASN A 147 17.05 26.83 -19.54
C ASN A 147 18.43 27.43 -19.87
N ASN A 148 18.49 28.54 -20.60
CA ASN A 148 19.76 29.15 -21.04
C ASN A 148 20.72 29.58 -19.89
N LYS A 149 20.26 29.51 -18.63
CA LYS A 149 21.03 29.80 -17.40
C LYS A 149 21.51 28.53 -16.65
N GLY A 150 21.27 27.34 -17.19
CA GLY A 150 21.67 26.04 -16.62
C GLY A 150 20.52 25.04 -16.42
N ILE A 151 20.85 23.90 -15.79
CA ILE A 151 19.89 22.85 -15.40
C ILE A 151 19.28 23.24 -14.05
N PHE A 152 17.96 23.43 -13.98
CA PHE A 152 17.24 23.71 -12.74
C PHE A 152 16.19 22.63 -12.46
N VAL A 153 16.10 22.20 -11.20
CA VAL A 153 15.00 21.38 -10.71
C VAL A 153 13.83 22.32 -10.43
N THR A 154 12.73 22.16 -11.16
CA THR A 154 11.53 23.02 -11.03
C THR A 154 10.49 22.40 -10.10
N LEU A 155 10.94 21.85 -8.96
CA LEU A 155 10.01 21.41 -7.92
C LEU A 155 9.48 22.64 -7.20
N LYS A 156 8.16 22.85 -7.30
CA LYS A 156 7.46 23.93 -6.61
C LYS A 156 6.27 23.33 -5.89
N LYS A 157 6.25 23.44 -4.56
CA LYS A 157 5.09 23.10 -3.73
C LYS A 157 3.83 23.73 -4.32
N GLY A 158 2.80 22.93 -4.56
CA GLY A 158 1.61 23.37 -5.28
C GLY A 158 1.49 22.84 -6.70
N VAL A 159 2.61 22.61 -7.40
CA VAL A 159 2.65 22.18 -8.81
C VAL A 159 2.92 20.68 -8.88
N GLU A 160 2.07 19.96 -9.62
CA GLU A 160 2.27 18.53 -9.85
C GLU A 160 3.54 18.31 -10.68
N SER A 161 4.37 17.36 -10.26
CA SER A 161 5.51 16.90 -11.06
C SER A 161 5.47 15.39 -11.18
N LYS A 162 5.78 14.86 -12.37
CA LYS A 162 5.71 13.43 -12.68
C LYS A 162 7.05 12.94 -13.21
N VAL A 163 7.44 11.73 -12.78
CA VAL A 163 8.58 10.99 -13.33
C VAL A 163 8.13 9.56 -13.59
N VAL A 164 8.43 9.03 -14.78
CA VAL A 164 8.04 7.68 -15.18
C VAL A 164 9.26 6.83 -15.40
N TYR A 165 9.21 5.63 -14.84
CA TYR A 165 10.24 4.62 -14.94
C TYR A 165 9.65 3.30 -15.44
N GLU A 166 10.53 2.48 -16.00
CA GLU A 166 10.22 1.13 -16.45
C GLU A 166 11.25 0.16 -15.88
N ASP A 167 10.79 -0.97 -15.34
CA ASP A 167 11.66 -2.05 -14.89
C ASP A 167 12.16 -2.84 -16.11
N PRO A 168 13.48 -2.86 -16.36
CA PRO A 168 14.04 -3.56 -17.53
C PRO A 168 13.85 -5.08 -17.49
N LYS A 169 13.51 -5.68 -16.35
CA LYS A 169 13.38 -7.14 -16.21
C LYS A 169 12.01 -7.66 -16.61
N ASN A 170 10.95 -6.96 -16.25
CA ASN A 170 9.56 -7.41 -16.43
C ASN A 170 8.68 -6.42 -17.22
N GLY A 171 9.20 -5.23 -17.56
CA GLY A 171 8.47 -4.20 -18.30
C GLY A 171 7.41 -3.46 -17.47
N GLU A 172 7.41 -3.61 -16.14
CA GLU A 172 6.48 -2.90 -15.27
C GLU A 172 6.77 -1.40 -15.28
N ARG A 173 5.69 -0.60 -15.31
CA ARG A 173 5.80 0.87 -15.29
C ARG A 173 5.40 1.41 -13.94
N PHE A 174 6.21 2.33 -13.43
CA PHE A 174 5.95 3.04 -12.19
C PHE A 174 6.10 4.55 -12.40
N GLU A 175 5.17 5.28 -11.80
CA GLU A 175 5.04 6.71 -11.91
C GLU A 175 5.21 7.31 -10.51
N LEU A 176 6.22 8.16 -10.34
CA LEU A 176 6.44 8.92 -9.12
C LEU A 176 5.90 10.33 -9.31
N PHE A 177 4.96 10.71 -8.46
CA PHE A 177 4.35 12.03 -8.45
C PHE A 177 4.78 12.84 -7.22
N TYR A 178 4.93 14.14 -7.43
CA TYR A 178 5.06 15.15 -6.38
C TYR A 178 3.86 16.07 -6.39
N ASN A 179 3.25 16.31 -5.23
CA ASN A 179 2.13 17.25 -5.07
C ASN A 179 0.94 16.95 -6.00
N SER A 180 0.67 15.66 -6.28
CA SER A 180 -0.46 15.27 -7.12
C SER A 180 -1.79 15.48 -6.41
N LYS A 181 -2.77 16.03 -7.12
CA LYS A 181 -4.14 16.15 -6.61
C LYS A 181 -4.86 14.83 -6.86
N MET A 182 -5.20 14.12 -5.79
CA MET A 182 -5.98 12.90 -5.89
C MET A 182 -7.46 13.22 -5.73
N LYS A 183 -8.29 12.60 -6.57
CA LYS A 183 -9.74 12.72 -6.47
C LYS A 183 -10.23 12.00 -5.22
N SER A 184 -11.23 12.60 -4.59
CA SER A 184 -11.91 12.11 -3.39
C SER A 184 -13.32 12.68 -3.42
N GLU A 185 -14.30 11.91 -2.97
CA GLU A 185 -15.72 12.32 -3.02
C GLU A 185 -16.04 13.50 -2.10
N THR A 186 -15.28 13.69 -1.02
CA THR A 186 -15.58 14.70 0.01
C THR A 186 -14.69 15.93 -0.11
N VAL A 187 -13.40 15.80 0.15
CA VAL A 187 -12.45 16.91 0.21
C VAL A 187 -11.17 16.53 -0.50
N GLY A 188 -10.77 17.32 -1.49
CA GLY A 188 -9.57 17.06 -2.30
C GLY A 188 -8.34 16.79 -1.43
N GLN A 189 -7.75 15.60 -1.62
CA GLN A 189 -6.54 15.18 -0.91
C GLN A 189 -5.31 15.49 -1.76
N LYS A 190 -4.24 15.91 -1.08
CA LYS A 190 -2.99 16.28 -1.73
C LYS A 190 -1.78 15.73 -0.96
N PRO A 191 -1.46 14.44 -1.14
CA PRO A 191 -0.23 13.87 -0.59
C PRO A 191 1.02 14.51 -1.19
N ASP A 192 2.12 14.49 -0.43
CA ASP A 192 3.40 15.06 -0.88
C ASP A 192 4.00 14.25 -2.04
N ASN A 193 4.15 12.93 -1.86
CA ASN A 193 4.65 12.04 -2.89
C ASN A 193 3.73 10.82 -3.06
N VAL A 194 3.54 10.40 -4.30
CA VAL A 194 2.75 9.20 -4.64
C VAL A 194 3.55 8.34 -5.61
N LEU A 195 3.72 7.07 -5.29
CA LEU A 195 4.28 6.07 -6.18
C LEU A 195 3.14 5.19 -6.71
N SER A 196 2.89 5.26 -8.01
CA SER A 196 1.88 4.46 -8.70
C SER A 196 2.55 3.35 -9.50
N ILE A 197 2.22 2.09 -9.22
CA ILE A 197 2.80 0.92 -9.88
C ILE A 197 1.72 0.24 -10.73
N LYS A 198 2.00 0.04 -12.02
CA LYS A 198 1.15 -0.73 -12.94
C LYS A 198 1.82 -2.06 -13.24
N LYS A 199 1.32 -3.10 -12.60
CA LYS A 199 1.81 -4.48 -12.75
C LYS A 199 1.35 -5.07 -14.09
N VAL A 200 2.24 -5.80 -14.76
CA VAL A 200 1.93 -6.44 -16.05
C VAL A 200 0.90 -7.55 -15.84
N GLY A 201 -0.19 -7.53 -16.62
CA GLY A 201 -1.30 -8.49 -16.50
C GLY A 201 -2.39 -8.11 -15.48
N GLY A 202 -2.19 -7.07 -14.68
CA GLY A 202 -3.17 -6.54 -13.74
C GLY A 202 -4.10 -5.49 -14.35
N LYS A 203 -5.37 -5.47 -13.94
CA LYS A 203 -6.32 -4.40 -14.28
C LYS A 203 -6.26 -3.21 -13.30
N ALA A 204 -5.56 -3.36 -12.17
CA ALA A 204 -5.50 -2.37 -11.09
C ALA A 204 -4.16 -1.61 -11.10
N THR A 205 -4.20 -0.34 -10.69
CA THR A 205 -3.01 0.49 -10.42
C THR A 205 -2.82 0.57 -8.91
N TYR A 206 -1.62 0.26 -8.42
CA TYR A 206 -1.30 0.25 -7.00
C TYR A 206 -0.67 1.58 -6.61
N ASN A 207 -1.34 2.39 -5.77
CA ASN A 207 -0.82 3.68 -5.31
C ASN A 207 -0.33 3.60 -3.87
N TYR A 208 0.90 4.07 -3.65
CA TYR A 208 1.55 4.19 -2.35
C TYR A 208 1.84 5.66 -2.04
N ILE A 209 1.43 6.12 -0.87
CA ILE A 209 1.61 7.51 -0.43
C ILE A 209 2.83 7.60 0.48
N PHE A 210 3.63 8.63 0.25
CA PHE A 210 4.80 8.98 1.06
C PHE A 210 4.72 10.46 1.44
N ASP A 211 4.29 10.73 2.68
CA ASP A 211 4.08 12.08 3.20
C ASP A 211 5.25 12.49 4.09
N ALA A 212 5.90 13.61 3.78
CA ALA A 212 7.17 13.98 4.42
C ALA A 212 6.92 14.93 5.59
N LYS A 213 7.27 14.49 6.80
CA LYS A 213 7.10 15.25 8.04
C LYS A 213 8.45 15.56 8.66
N TYR A 214 8.81 16.85 8.69
CA TYR A 214 10.06 17.30 9.32
C TYR A 214 9.85 17.55 10.83
N LYS A 215 9.45 16.49 11.54
CA LYS A 215 9.22 16.44 12.98
C LYS A 215 9.50 15.03 13.49
N LEU A 216 9.73 14.91 14.79
CA LEU A 216 10.03 13.65 15.46
C LEU A 216 9.53 13.75 16.90
N ASP A 217 8.67 12.82 17.31
CA ASP A 217 8.39 12.59 18.72
C ASP A 217 9.56 11.83 19.34
N ARG A 218 10.09 12.37 20.44
CA ARG A 218 11.27 11.84 21.11
C ARG A 218 10.95 10.73 22.12
N ALA A 219 9.69 10.31 22.23
CA ALA A 219 9.23 9.34 23.23
C ALA A 219 9.72 9.72 24.64
N VAL A 220 9.39 10.95 25.05
CA VAL A 220 9.76 11.46 26.37
C VAL A 220 9.09 10.57 27.44
N LYS A 221 9.82 10.23 28.50
CA LYS A 221 9.32 9.39 29.60
C LYS A 221 8.00 9.94 30.15
N ASP A 222 7.11 9.04 30.52
CA ASP A 222 5.78 9.33 31.10
C ASP A 222 4.81 10.03 30.13
N THR A 223 5.06 9.94 28.82
CA THR A 223 4.10 10.40 27.80
C THR A 223 3.25 9.25 27.27
N ILE A 224 2.06 9.58 26.77
CA ILE A 224 1.18 8.62 26.09
C ILE A 224 1.92 7.94 24.93
N TYR A 225 2.70 8.73 24.18
CA TYR A 225 3.48 8.24 23.05
C TYR A 225 4.51 7.17 23.46
N GLU A 226 5.27 7.36 24.55
CA GLU A 226 6.21 6.36 25.06
C GLU A 226 5.48 5.07 25.44
N SER A 227 4.32 5.17 26.10
CA SER A 227 3.56 3.99 26.53
C SER A 227 3.11 3.11 25.34
N CYS A 228 2.80 3.72 24.20
CA CYS A 228 2.34 3.04 22.99
C CYS A 228 3.50 2.58 22.08
N ASN A 229 4.52 3.43 21.90
CA ASN A 229 5.54 3.26 20.86
C ASN A 229 6.94 2.95 21.39
N LYS A 230 7.23 3.26 22.67
CA LYS A 230 8.49 3.07 23.41
C LYS A 230 9.72 3.82 22.90
N ASN A 231 9.89 3.93 21.59
CA ASN A 231 11.05 4.55 20.94
C ASN A 231 10.62 5.79 20.12
N PRO A 232 11.56 6.69 19.77
CA PRO A 232 11.26 7.86 18.94
C PRO A 232 10.69 7.51 17.56
N GLY A 233 9.75 8.33 17.07
CA GLY A 233 9.09 8.11 15.78
C GLY A 233 8.21 9.29 15.33
N PRO A 234 7.41 9.12 14.26
CA PRO A 234 6.51 10.15 13.77
C PRO A 234 5.36 10.41 14.76
N GLU A 235 4.77 11.61 14.72
CA GLU A 235 3.61 11.97 15.57
C GLU A 235 2.40 11.08 15.20
N GLU A 236 1.57 10.72 16.19
CA GLU A 236 0.37 9.90 15.94
C GLU A 236 -0.62 10.59 14.98
N GLU A 237 -0.70 11.93 15.02
CA GLU A 237 -1.50 12.71 14.07
C GLU A 237 -1.04 12.53 12.61
N ASP A 238 0.27 12.38 12.39
CA ASP A 238 0.82 12.15 11.06
C ASP A 238 0.44 10.74 10.55
N ILE A 239 0.45 9.73 11.42
CA ILE A 239 -0.02 8.37 11.10
C ILE A 239 -1.53 8.36 10.84
N ASN A 240 -2.32 9.08 11.64
CA ASN A 240 -3.76 9.22 11.42
C ASN A 240 -4.09 9.89 10.07
N THR A 241 -3.24 10.81 9.63
CA THR A 241 -3.34 11.40 8.29
C THR A 241 -3.16 10.33 7.19
N MET A 242 -2.34 9.29 7.42
CA MET A 242 -2.18 8.20 6.45
C MET A 242 -3.44 7.33 6.36
N HIS A 243 -4.11 7.05 7.49
CA HIS A 243 -5.42 6.41 7.49
C HIS A 243 -6.44 7.23 6.72
N LYS A 244 -6.48 8.55 6.94
CA LYS A 244 -7.34 9.46 6.20
C LYS A 244 -7.09 9.39 4.69
N TYR A 245 -5.84 9.40 4.24
CA TYR A 245 -5.54 9.30 2.81
C TYR A 245 -5.98 7.97 2.22
N ARG A 246 -5.72 6.87 2.93
CA ARG A 246 -6.12 5.53 2.49
C ARG A 246 -7.62 5.41 2.28
N ASP A 247 -8.40 5.97 3.21
CA ASP A 247 -9.85 5.81 3.23
C ASP A 247 -10.58 6.87 2.36
N ALA A 248 -10.02 8.07 2.21
CA ALA A 248 -10.66 9.16 1.46
C ALA A 248 -10.41 9.11 -0.06
N ILE A 249 -9.35 8.43 -0.51
CA ILE A 249 -8.96 8.40 -1.92
C ILE A 249 -9.45 7.11 -2.56
N VAL A 250 -10.63 7.21 -3.19
CA VAL A 250 -11.34 6.10 -3.81
C VAL A 250 -11.33 6.21 -5.35
N TYR A 251 -11.41 5.07 -6.01
CA TYR A 251 -11.58 4.92 -7.45
C TYR A 251 -12.99 4.41 -7.75
N GLU A 252 -13.69 5.08 -8.65
CA GLU A 252 -14.99 4.62 -9.13
C GLU A 252 -14.81 3.57 -10.23
N ASN A 253 -15.16 2.32 -9.92
CA ASN A 253 -15.18 1.25 -10.91
C ASN A 253 -16.45 1.39 -11.75
N LYS A 254 -16.33 2.06 -12.91
CA LYS A 254 -17.43 2.33 -13.85
C LYS A 254 -18.17 1.08 -14.36
N LYS A 255 -17.62 -0.12 -14.20
CA LYS A 255 -18.27 -1.37 -14.61
C LYS A 255 -19.18 -1.97 -13.54
N GLU A 256 -18.86 -1.77 -12.27
CA GLU A 256 -19.62 -2.34 -11.13
C GLU A 256 -20.40 -1.29 -10.33
N GLY A 257 -20.23 0.01 -10.63
CA GLY A 257 -20.88 1.10 -9.89
C GLY A 257 -20.42 1.18 -8.42
N ARG A 258 -19.27 0.60 -8.09
CA ARG A 258 -18.71 0.56 -6.73
C ARG A 258 -17.47 1.43 -6.62
N LEU A 259 -17.33 2.07 -5.47
CA LEU A 259 -16.11 2.75 -5.06
C LEU A 259 -15.16 1.72 -4.46
N GLU A 260 -13.96 1.63 -5.03
CA GLU A 260 -12.87 0.79 -4.53
C GLU A 260 -11.74 1.68 -4.00
N ASN A 261 -11.09 1.28 -2.91
CA ASN A 261 -9.95 2.04 -2.38
C ASN A 261 -8.81 2.03 -3.40
N ASN A 262 -8.32 3.22 -3.74
CA ASN A 262 -7.27 3.38 -4.76
C ASN A 262 -5.86 3.41 -4.15
N ILE A 263 -5.76 3.55 -2.82
CA ILE A 263 -4.51 3.61 -2.06
C ILE A 263 -4.28 2.26 -1.37
N PHE A 264 -3.11 1.67 -1.63
CA PHE A 264 -2.72 0.37 -1.08
C PHE A 264 -1.88 0.50 0.19
N GLY A 265 -1.07 1.56 0.27
CA GLY A 265 -0.30 1.88 1.46
C GLY A 265 -0.04 3.37 1.59
N ALA A 266 0.12 3.82 2.83
CA ALA A 266 0.37 5.22 3.14
C ALA A 266 1.36 5.34 4.29
N PHE A 267 2.46 6.03 4.05
CA PHE A 267 3.62 6.04 4.92
C PHE A 267 4.05 7.47 5.26
N VAL A 268 4.39 7.69 6.53
CA VAL A 268 5.04 8.91 6.99
C VAL A 268 6.54 8.77 6.85
N ILE A 269 7.17 9.69 6.14
CA ILE A 269 8.63 9.78 6.02
C ILE A 269 9.14 10.88 6.96
N PHE A 270 10.06 10.56 7.87
CA PHE A 270 10.48 11.47 8.94
C PHE A 270 12.00 11.42 9.24
N PRO A 271 12.57 12.51 9.80
CA PRO A 271 14.02 12.65 9.97
C PRO A 271 14.53 11.90 11.21
N TYR A 272 14.94 10.64 11.04
CA TYR A 272 15.58 9.83 12.10
C TYR A 272 16.75 9.03 11.54
N ASN A 273 17.84 8.92 12.32
CA ASN A 273 19.11 8.38 11.86
C ASN A 273 19.37 6.93 12.28
N ASN A 274 18.75 6.45 13.36
CA ASN A 274 18.98 5.12 13.90
C ASN A 274 18.04 4.08 13.28
N GLU A 275 18.33 3.68 12.04
CA GLU A 275 17.52 2.70 11.30
C GLU A 275 17.43 1.34 12.01
N GLU A 276 18.50 0.90 12.68
CA GLU A 276 18.51 -0.39 13.39
C GLU A 276 17.55 -0.42 14.58
N GLU A 277 17.50 0.66 15.36
CA GLU A 277 16.54 0.82 16.45
C GLU A 277 15.11 0.92 15.92
N TYR A 278 14.91 1.71 14.86
CA TYR A 278 13.59 1.94 14.30
C TYR A 278 13.00 0.72 13.58
N SER A 279 13.83 -0.16 13.03
CA SER A 279 13.36 -1.43 12.42
C SER A 279 12.53 -2.30 13.38
N LYS A 280 12.69 -2.12 14.70
CA LYS A 280 11.95 -2.84 15.74
C LYS A 280 10.70 -2.09 16.21
N HIS A 281 10.51 -0.84 15.78
CA HIS A 281 9.44 0.05 16.20
C HIS A 281 8.06 -0.47 15.77
N PRO A 282 7.01 -0.36 16.60
CA PRO A 282 5.65 -0.78 16.24
C PRO A 282 5.15 -0.21 14.91
N LEU A 283 5.33 1.11 14.70
CA LEU A 283 4.99 1.80 13.45
C LEU A 283 5.80 1.39 12.21
N TYR A 284 6.96 0.74 12.38
CA TYR A 284 7.66 0.14 11.24
C TYR A 284 7.07 -1.24 10.94
N LYS A 285 6.83 -2.06 11.96
CA LYS A 285 6.19 -3.38 11.82
C LYS A 285 4.75 -3.32 11.30
N SER A 286 4.04 -2.22 11.55
CA SER A 286 2.69 -2.02 11.03
C SER A 286 2.64 -1.88 9.51
N ILE A 287 3.77 -1.59 8.86
CA ILE A 287 3.88 -1.57 7.40
C ILE A 287 3.55 -2.95 6.82
N GLU A 288 4.10 -4.02 7.40
CA GLU A 288 3.86 -5.39 6.93
C GLU A 288 2.41 -5.84 7.15
N THR A 289 1.77 -5.39 8.24
CA THR A 289 0.44 -5.88 8.63
C THR A 289 -0.72 -5.06 8.07
N VAL A 290 -0.60 -3.74 7.98
CA VAL A 290 -1.71 -2.84 7.57
C VAL A 290 -1.33 -1.88 6.44
N ASN A 291 -0.12 -1.98 5.88
CA ASN A 291 0.43 -1.08 4.86
C ASN A 291 0.36 0.42 5.28
N ILE A 292 0.40 0.69 6.58
CA ILE A 292 0.47 2.03 7.15
C ILE A 292 1.56 2.05 8.21
N GLY A 293 2.40 3.07 8.20
CA GLY A 293 3.48 3.19 9.16
C GLY A 293 4.41 4.36 8.93
N GLY A 294 5.54 4.34 9.61
CA GLY A 294 6.60 5.32 9.48
C GLY A 294 7.86 4.73 8.86
N ILE A 295 8.56 5.51 8.03
CA ILE A 295 9.85 5.14 7.46
C ILE A 295 10.86 6.27 7.76
N PRO A 296 11.96 5.98 8.48
CA PRO A 296 12.98 6.97 8.75
C PRO A 296 13.76 7.27 7.46
N PHE A 297 14.01 8.55 7.19
CA PHE A 297 14.69 8.93 5.95
C PHE A 297 15.52 10.20 6.11
N LEU A 298 16.84 10.02 6.03
CA LEU A 298 17.82 11.10 6.09
C LEU A 298 18.95 10.85 5.09
N PRO A 299 19.74 11.87 4.71
CA PRO A 299 20.89 11.69 3.83
C PRO A 299 21.87 10.60 4.28
N THR A 300 21.97 10.37 5.59
CA THR A 300 22.85 9.37 6.23
C THR A 300 22.15 8.03 6.54
N ALA A 301 20.82 7.96 6.38
CA ALA A 301 19.98 6.82 6.76
C ALA A 301 18.90 6.64 5.67
N THR A 302 19.23 5.86 4.64
CA THR A 302 18.32 5.57 3.52
C THR A 302 18.11 4.08 3.27
N LYS A 303 18.72 3.21 4.08
CA LYS A 303 18.75 1.78 3.83
C LYS A 303 17.36 1.18 3.90
N LEU A 304 16.57 1.53 4.93
CA LEU A 304 15.22 0.99 5.10
C LEU A 304 14.30 1.42 3.95
N MET A 305 14.40 2.67 3.50
CA MET A 305 13.62 3.16 2.36
C MET A 305 14.03 2.49 1.04
N GLU A 306 15.32 2.24 0.83
CA GLU A 306 15.81 1.54 -0.36
C GLU A 306 15.34 0.07 -0.40
N GLU A 307 15.41 -0.63 0.73
CA GLU A 307 14.89 -2.00 0.89
C GLU A 307 13.37 -2.04 0.67
N PHE A 308 12.64 -1.12 1.29
CA PHE A 308 11.20 -1.02 1.17
C PHE A 308 10.73 -0.77 -0.28
N LEU A 309 11.34 0.19 -0.99
CA LEU A 309 11.01 0.44 -2.40
C LEU A 309 11.30 -0.76 -3.29
N LYS A 310 12.39 -1.49 -3.01
CA LYS A 310 12.76 -2.69 -3.76
C LYS A 310 11.74 -3.82 -3.52
N GLU A 311 11.26 -3.98 -2.30
CA GLU A 311 10.21 -4.94 -1.96
C GLU A 311 8.90 -4.59 -2.67
N LEU A 312 8.41 -3.36 -2.52
CA LEU A 312 7.17 -2.89 -3.17
C LEU A 312 7.16 -3.11 -4.69
N ILE A 313 8.29 -2.85 -5.36
CA ILE A 313 8.39 -3.02 -6.81
C ILE A 313 8.62 -4.49 -7.18
N GLY A 314 9.33 -5.27 -6.35
CA GLY A 314 9.61 -6.69 -6.59
C GLY A 314 8.45 -7.63 -6.34
N GLU A 315 7.41 -7.19 -5.63
CA GLU A 315 6.22 -8.00 -5.34
C GLU A 315 5.41 -8.39 -6.59
N SER A 316 4.88 -9.61 -6.58
CA SER A 316 4.01 -10.12 -7.64
C SER A 316 2.59 -9.56 -7.52
N HIS A 317 1.86 -9.47 -8.64
CA HIS A 317 0.46 -9.03 -8.66
C HIS A 317 -0.43 -9.85 -7.70
N LEU A 318 -0.18 -11.16 -7.54
CA LEU A 318 -0.93 -12.00 -6.60
C LEU A 318 -0.69 -11.58 -5.15
N SER A 319 0.56 -11.36 -4.73
CA SER A 319 0.89 -10.96 -3.36
C SER A 319 0.37 -9.55 -3.02
N SER A 320 0.47 -8.61 -3.96
CA SER A 320 -0.10 -7.26 -3.80
C SER A 320 -1.64 -7.28 -3.78
N PHE A 321 -2.27 -8.24 -4.47
CA PHE A 321 -3.72 -8.47 -4.47
C PHE A 321 -4.20 -9.17 -3.18
N GLU A 322 -3.45 -10.15 -2.66
CA GLU A 322 -3.73 -10.85 -1.40
C GLU A 322 -3.68 -9.89 -0.20
N ARG A 323 -2.66 -9.03 -0.10
CA ARG A 323 -2.62 -7.97 0.92
C ARG A 323 -3.76 -6.96 0.82
N ALA A 324 -4.25 -6.69 -0.39
CA ALA A 324 -5.41 -5.84 -0.59
C ALA A 324 -6.74 -6.53 -0.22
N LEU A 325 -6.76 -7.87 -0.28
CA LEU A 325 -7.90 -8.71 0.10
C LEU A 325 -7.99 -9.00 1.60
N GLU A 326 -6.85 -9.06 2.30
CA GLU A 326 -6.77 -9.36 3.76
C GLU A 326 -7.27 -8.22 4.66
N GLN A 327 -7.57 -7.04 4.11
CA GLN A 327 -8.13 -5.91 4.85
C GLN A 327 -9.64 -6.15 5.12
N ARG A 328 -9.90 -6.89 6.20
CA ARG A 328 -11.20 -7.23 6.83
C ARG A 328 -12.45 -6.56 6.23
N GLY A 329 -13.29 -7.43 5.67
CA GLY A 329 -14.70 -7.16 5.34
C GLY A 329 -15.26 -8.06 4.24
N ARG A 330 -14.42 -8.57 3.32
CA ARG A 330 -14.90 -9.42 2.21
C ARG A 330 -15.24 -10.85 2.59
N GLU A 331 -14.80 -11.37 3.74
CA GLU A 331 -15.31 -12.64 4.25
C GLU A 331 -16.78 -12.57 4.69
N TYR A 332 -17.27 -11.36 5.01
CA TYR A 332 -18.68 -11.12 5.36
C TYR A 332 -19.55 -10.70 4.15
N TYR A 333 -18.95 -10.42 2.99
CA TYR A 333 -19.71 -10.18 1.77
C TYR A 333 -19.85 -11.49 1.02
N ILE A 334 -21.08 -11.97 0.96
CA ILE A 334 -21.50 -13.13 0.17
C ILE A 334 -20.84 -13.07 -1.22
N LYS A 335 -19.98 -14.05 -1.51
CA LYS A 335 -19.28 -14.16 -2.79
C LYS A 335 -20.22 -14.77 -3.81
N GLU A 336 -20.12 -14.35 -5.07
CA GLU A 336 -20.90 -14.95 -6.15
C GLU A 336 -20.62 -16.45 -6.30
N SER A 337 -19.37 -16.86 -6.02
CA SER A 337 -18.96 -18.26 -5.98
C SER A 337 -19.72 -19.12 -4.97
N TYR A 338 -20.34 -18.54 -3.92
CA TYR A 338 -21.11 -19.29 -2.91
C TYR A 338 -22.44 -19.84 -3.43
N PHE A 339 -22.92 -19.36 -4.59
CA PHE A 339 -24.18 -19.81 -5.19
C PHE A 339 -23.99 -20.82 -6.34
N ASN A 340 -22.74 -21.01 -6.79
CA ASN A 340 -22.40 -21.81 -7.95
C ASN A 340 -22.16 -23.29 -7.63
N ASP A 341 -21.55 -23.63 -6.49
CA ASP A 341 -21.26 -25.03 -6.11
C ASP A 341 -22.48 -25.73 -5.51
N ARG A 342 -23.33 -26.30 -6.39
CA ARG A 342 -24.57 -27.02 -6.04
C ARG A 342 -24.29 -28.47 -5.63
N SER A 343 -23.39 -28.65 -4.68
CA SER A 343 -22.92 -29.97 -4.23
C SER A 343 -23.75 -30.58 -3.10
N VAL A 344 -24.74 -29.87 -2.57
CA VAL A 344 -25.59 -30.36 -1.49
C VAL A 344 -26.90 -30.88 -2.07
N LEU A 345 -27.16 -32.17 -1.86
CA LEU A 345 -28.43 -32.81 -2.20
C LEU A 345 -29.38 -32.73 -1.00
N VAL A 346 -30.53 -32.10 -1.17
CA VAL A 346 -31.59 -32.14 -0.17
C VAL A 346 -32.50 -33.32 -0.49
N GLY A 347 -32.33 -34.39 0.27
CA GLY A 347 -33.05 -35.65 0.13
C GLY A 347 -34.37 -35.66 0.89
N THR A 348 -35.43 -36.16 0.25
CA THR A 348 -36.72 -36.40 0.88
C THR A 348 -36.79 -37.78 1.51
N LEU A 349 -37.61 -37.92 2.55
CA LEU A 349 -37.92 -39.20 3.20
C LEU A 349 -39.29 -39.72 2.78
N SER A 350 -39.40 -41.03 2.54
CA SER A 350 -40.66 -41.72 2.28
C SER A 350 -41.35 -42.24 3.55
N SER A 351 -40.59 -42.51 4.62
CA SER A 351 -41.12 -42.99 5.91
C SER A 351 -40.27 -42.50 7.08
N LYS A 352 -40.81 -42.58 8.31
CA LYS A 352 -40.05 -42.29 9.53
C LYS A 352 -38.93 -43.30 9.80
N GLU A 353 -39.18 -44.56 9.46
CA GLU A 353 -38.21 -45.68 9.59
C GLU A 353 -36.97 -45.46 8.72
N GLN A 354 -37.11 -44.75 7.60
CA GLN A 354 -35.98 -44.38 6.76
C GLN A 354 -35.01 -43.45 7.51
N LEU A 355 -35.49 -42.50 8.31
CA LEU A 355 -34.63 -41.61 9.11
C LEU A 355 -33.81 -42.39 10.15
N GLU A 356 -34.45 -43.32 10.86
CA GLU A 356 -33.79 -44.18 11.83
C GLU A 356 -32.74 -45.09 11.18
N SER A 357 -33.04 -45.59 9.98
CA SER A 357 -32.11 -46.39 9.19
C SER A 357 -30.91 -45.58 8.71
N ILE A 358 -31.13 -44.33 8.27
CA ILE A 358 -30.04 -43.40 7.89
C ILE A 358 -29.14 -43.13 9.11
N LYS A 359 -29.71 -42.90 10.30
CA LYS A 359 -28.95 -42.72 11.55
C LYS A 359 -28.16 -43.95 11.96
N LYS A 360 -28.75 -45.14 11.81
CA LYS A 360 -28.13 -46.40 12.26
C LYS A 360 -27.05 -46.92 11.31
N TYR A 361 -27.31 -46.86 10.00
CA TYR A 361 -26.48 -47.51 8.98
C TYR A 361 -25.69 -46.51 8.11
N LYS A 362 -25.82 -45.20 8.37
CA LYS A 362 -25.05 -44.12 7.74
C LYS A 362 -25.13 -44.12 6.21
N PHE A 363 -26.32 -44.32 5.66
CA PHE A 363 -26.52 -44.22 4.22
C PHE A 363 -27.82 -43.50 3.88
N TYR A 364 -27.86 -42.80 2.75
CA TYR A 364 -29.09 -42.25 2.16
C TYR A 364 -29.33 -42.91 0.80
N HIS A 365 -30.58 -43.25 0.49
CA HIS A 365 -30.92 -43.88 -0.78
C HIS A 365 -32.11 -43.20 -1.45
N THR A 366 -32.10 -43.15 -2.77
CA THR A 366 -33.16 -42.55 -3.59
C THR A 366 -33.17 -43.17 -5.00
N PRO A 367 -34.30 -43.17 -5.73
CA PRO A 367 -34.32 -43.62 -7.12
C PRO A 367 -33.29 -42.89 -7.98
N LEU A 368 -32.58 -43.63 -8.84
CA LEU A 368 -31.53 -43.04 -9.70
C LEU A 368 -32.09 -41.95 -10.62
N LYS A 369 -33.36 -42.07 -11.03
CA LYS A 369 -34.08 -41.06 -11.85
C LYS A 369 -34.20 -39.67 -11.19
N ASN A 370 -34.05 -39.59 -9.87
CA ASN A 370 -34.16 -38.33 -9.13
C ASN A 370 -32.81 -37.61 -8.97
N VAL A 371 -31.70 -38.23 -9.38
CA VAL A 371 -30.35 -37.71 -9.19
C VAL A 371 -29.65 -37.58 -10.55
N ASP A 372 -29.27 -36.35 -10.90
CA ASP A 372 -28.47 -36.09 -12.09
C ASP A 372 -26.97 -36.07 -11.74
N LEU A 373 -26.33 -37.24 -11.81
CA LEU A 373 -24.91 -37.41 -11.54
C LEU A 373 -24.00 -36.73 -12.58
N ASN A 374 -24.51 -36.42 -13.78
CA ASN A 374 -23.71 -35.75 -14.82
C ASN A 374 -23.61 -34.25 -14.57
N LYS A 375 -24.63 -33.68 -13.91
CA LYS A 375 -24.74 -32.23 -13.67
C LYS A 375 -24.24 -31.81 -12.29
N HIS A 376 -24.34 -32.68 -11.29
CA HIS A 376 -24.05 -32.34 -9.90
C HIS A 376 -23.12 -33.36 -9.23
N ILE A 377 -21.99 -32.89 -8.69
CA ILE A 377 -21.13 -33.67 -7.81
C ILE A 377 -21.67 -33.54 -6.39
N VAL A 378 -22.36 -34.57 -5.90
CA VAL A 378 -22.95 -34.57 -4.56
C VAL A 378 -21.88 -34.84 -3.51
N LYS A 379 -21.57 -33.83 -2.69
CA LYS A 379 -20.63 -33.91 -1.56
C LYS A 379 -21.34 -34.06 -0.22
N THR A 380 -22.54 -33.51 -0.09
CA THR A 380 -23.32 -33.50 1.16
C THR A 380 -24.76 -33.90 0.87
N VAL A 381 -25.35 -34.70 1.75
CA VAL A 381 -26.79 -34.99 1.73
C VAL A 381 -27.44 -34.37 2.96
N ALA A 382 -28.36 -33.43 2.75
CA ALA A 382 -29.22 -32.86 3.78
C ALA A 382 -30.58 -33.56 3.78
N ILE A 383 -31.12 -33.87 4.95
CA ILE A 383 -32.34 -34.67 5.08
C ILE A 383 -33.54 -33.77 5.37
N ALA A 384 -34.47 -33.70 4.41
CA ALA A 384 -35.72 -32.98 4.54
C ALA A 384 -36.83 -33.87 5.13
N GLN A 385 -37.32 -33.48 6.30
CA GLN A 385 -38.47 -34.08 6.97
C GLN A 385 -39.73 -33.35 6.54
N SER A 386 -40.63 -34.03 5.82
CA SER A 386 -41.85 -33.41 5.28
C SER A 386 -42.91 -33.16 6.36
N LYS A 387 -43.73 -32.10 6.19
CA LYS A 387 -44.84 -31.78 7.11
C LYS A 387 -45.86 -32.91 7.24
N ASN A 388 -46.12 -33.64 6.15
CA ASN A 388 -47.08 -34.74 6.14
C ASN A 388 -46.66 -35.90 7.05
N LEU A 389 -45.36 -36.22 7.09
CA LEU A 389 -44.84 -37.35 7.86
C LEU A 389 -44.43 -36.95 9.28
N PHE A 390 -43.82 -35.78 9.45
CA PHE A 390 -43.16 -35.37 10.69
C PHE A 390 -43.87 -34.25 11.46
N LYS A 391 -44.96 -33.66 10.91
CA LYS A 391 -45.76 -32.61 11.57
C LYS A 391 -44.88 -31.49 12.15
N GLU A 392 -44.83 -31.32 13.47
CA GLU A 392 -44.04 -30.31 14.19
C GLU A 392 -42.52 -30.50 14.03
N GLU A 393 -42.07 -31.73 13.79
CA GLU A 393 -40.65 -32.06 13.56
C GLU A 393 -40.21 -31.76 12.12
N ALA A 394 -41.12 -31.36 11.23
CA ALA A 394 -40.82 -31.10 9.83
C ALA A 394 -39.79 -29.97 9.64
N GLY A 395 -38.82 -30.19 8.75
CA GLY A 395 -37.68 -29.32 8.56
C GLY A 395 -36.45 -30.06 8.07
N ILE A 396 -35.40 -29.30 7.77
CA ILE A 396 -34.05 -29.83 7.56
C ILE A 396 -33.26 -29.54 8.83
N LEU A 397 -32.79 -30.61 9.47
CA LEU A 397 -31.99 -30.54 10.69
C LEU A 397 -30.71 -31.36 10.57
N TYR A 398 -30.76 -32.49 9.87
CA TYR A 398 -29.65 -33.42 9.75
C TYR A 398 -29.02 -33.35 8.36
N TYR A 399 -27.70 -33.45 8.31
CA TYR A 399 -26.93 -33.61 7.08
C TYR A 399 -25.75 -34.55 7.29
N GLY A 400 -25.29 -35.20 6.22
CA GLY A 400 -24.13 -36.08 6.23
C GLY A 400 -23.24 -35.86 5.01
N GLU A 401 -21.94 -35.95 5.20
CA GLU A 401 -20.95 -35.86 4.12
C GLU A 401 -20.87 -37.20 3.38
N VAL A 402 -20.81 -37.16 2.05
CA VAL A 402 -20.80 -38.34 1.18
C VAL A 402 -19.38 -38.85 1.02
N VAL A 403 -19.14 -40.08 1.47
CA VAL A 403 -17.85 -40.78 1.30
C VAL A 403 -17.79 -41.48 -0.06
N GLY A 404 -18.94 -41.94 -0.56
CA GLY A 404 -19.06 -42.63 -1.84
C GLY A 404 -20.51 -42.93 -2.18
N TYR A 405 -20.73 -43.53 -3.35
CA TYR A 405 -22.06 -43.97 -3.76
C TYR A 405 -22.00 -45.31 -4.50
N GLU A 406 -23.10 -46.06 -4.41
CA GLU A 406 -23.30 -47.33 -5.10
C GLU A 406 -24.64 -47.28 -5.86
N ILE A 407 -24.67 -47.86 -7.06
CA ILE A 407 -25.89 -48.01 -7.85
C ILE A 407 -26.33 -49.46 -7.75
N LEU A 408 -27.49 -49.69 -7.14
CA LEU A 408 -28.00 -51.02 -6.81
C LEU A 408 -29.49 -51.09 -7.18
N LYS A 409 -30.04 -52.30 -7.32
CA LYS A 409 -31.49 -52.46 -7.44
C LYS A 409 -32.14 -52.25 -6.07
N ARG A 410 -33.38 -51.78 -6.03
CA ARG A 410 -34.09 -51.52 -4.76
C ARG A 410 -34.12 -52.71 -3.82
N LYS A 411 -34.23 -53.94 -4.37
CA LYS A 411 -34.22 -55.20 -3.61
C LYS A 411 -32.88 -55.53 -2.94
N ASP A 412 -31.78 -54.99 -3.46
CA ASP A 412 -30.43 -55.26 -2.95
C ASP A 412 -30.08 -54.34 -1.77
N ILE A 413 -30.94 -53.39 -1.42
CA ILE A 413 -30.83 -52.55 -0.22
C ILE A 413 -31.42 -53.31 0.98
N VAL A 414 -30.59 -54.15 1.60
CA VAL A 414 -30.98 -55.11 2.65
C VAL A 414 -31.42 -54.42 3.94
N GLU A 415 -30.92 -53.21 4.21
CA GLU A 415 -31.20 -52.50 5.46
C GLU A 415 -32.64 -51.97 5.57
N ILE A 416 -33.33 -51.79 4.43
CA ILE A 416 -34.73 -51.39 4.36
C ILE A 416 -35.44 -52.30 3.34
N PRO A 417 -35.90 -53.49 3.76
CA PRO A 417 -36.52 -54.46 2.87
C PRO A 417 -37.84 -53.91 2.28
N GLU A 418 -37.99 -53.98 0.96
CA GLU A 418 -39.18 -53.51 0.23
C GLU A 418 -39.81 -54.68 -0.53
N VAL A 419 -41.10 -54.92 -0.34
CA VAL A 419 -41.84 -56.06 -0.93
C VAL A 419 -42.71 -55.64 -2.13
N SER A 420 -42.48 -54.43 -2.66
CA SER A 420 -43.32 -53.80 -3.70
C SER A 420 -42.76 -53.99 -5.13
N ASP A 421 -43.59 -53.77 -6.15
CA ASP A 421 -43.28 -53.81 -7.60
C ASP A 421 -42.10 -52.92 -8.05
N LYS A 422 -41.56 -52.08 -7.15
CA LYS A 422 -40.37 -51.24 -7.38
C LYS A 422 -39.05 -51.97 -7.14
N ALA A 423 -39.07 -53.27 -6.80
CA ALA A 423 -37.91 -54.07 -6.45
C ALA A 423 -36.79 -54.07 -7.52
N GLU A 424 -37.15 -53.96 -8.80
CA GLU A 424 -36.21 -53.94 -9.93
C GLU A 424 -35.78 -52.52 -10.35
N GLU A 425 -36.33 -51.45 -9.76
CA GLU A 425 -35.89 -50.08 -10.06
C GLU A 425 -34.45 -49.85 -9.55
N LEU A 426 -33.66 -49.12 -10.34
CA LEU A 426 -32.32 -48.70 -9.95
C LEU A 426 -32.36 -47.55 -8.95
N TYR A 427 -31.64 -47.73 -7.85
CA TYR A 427 -31.48 -46.77 -6.79
C TYR A 427 -30.00 -46.41 -6.64
N ILE A 428 -29.76 -45.18 -6.21
CA ILE A 428 -28.44 -44.74 -5.76
C ILE A 428 -28.42 -44.74 -4.23
N LYS A 429 -27.40 -45.39 -3.66
CA LYS A 429 -27.11 -45.45 -2.23
C LYS A 429 -25.86 -44.61 -1.97
N PHE A 430 -26.04 -43.46 -1.32
CA PHE A 430 -24.94 -42.62 -0.83
C PHE A 430 -24.49 -43.13 0.55
N LEU A 431 -23.20 -43.44 0.66
CA LEU A 431 -22.55 -43.75 1.92
C LEU A 431 -22.17 -42.45 2.61
N LEU A 432 -22.63 -42.26 3.83
CA LEU A 432 -22.46 -41.04 4.60
C LEU A 432 -21.46 -41.24 5.74
N GLU A 433 -20.80 -40.16 6.14
CA GLU A 433 -20.21 -40.06 7.47
C GLU A 433 -21.29 -39.97 8.57
N ASP A 434 -20.88 -39.80 9.82
CA ASP A 434 -21.80 -39.52 10.93
C ASP A 434 -22.68 -38.29 10.62
N LEU A 435 -23.99 -38.45 10.85
CA LEU A 435 -24.95 -37.36 10.66
C LEU A 435 -24.67 -36.26 11.66
N LYS A 436 -24.57 -35.03 11.14
CA LYS A 436 -24.40 -33.81 11.91
C LYS A 436 -25.73 -33.07 11.98
N GLU A 437 -25.97 -32.41 13.10
CA GLU A 437 -27.11 -31.50 13.27
C GLU A 437 -26.71 -30.09 12.81
N LEU A 438 -27.65 -29.38 12.18
CA LEU A 438 -27.53 -27.96 11.86
C LEU A 438 -27.75 -27.12 13.11
N ASP A 439 -27.00 -26.03 13.24
CA ASP A 439 -27.14 -25.05 14.34
C ASP A 439 -28.56 -24.45 14.40
N ARG A 440 -29.23 -24.37 13.25
CA ARG A 440 -30.61 -23.89 13.12
C ARG A 440 -31.41 -24.82 12.22
N LYS A 441 -32.60 -25.22 12.69
CA LYS A 441 -33.58 -25.95 11.89
C LYS A 441 -34.11 -25.06 10.77
N ILE A 442 -34.06 -25.58 9.54
CA ILE A 442 -34.67 -24.92 8.37
C ILE A 442 -36.14 -25.33 8.29
N GLU A 443 -37.04 -24.36 8.33
CA GLU A 443 -38.48 -24.59 8.40
C GLU A 443 -39.13 -24.74 7.02
N VAL A 444 -40.14 -25.61 6.97
CA VAL A 444 -40.94 -25.91 5.77
C VAL A 444 -42.21 -25.06 5.79
N GLU A 445 -42.10 -23.74 5.76
CA GLU A 445 -43.27 -22.83 5.65
C GLU A 445 -43.58 -22.54 4.18
N GLY A 446 -44.83 -22.66 3.74
CA GLY A 446 -45.25 -22.38 2.36
C GLY A 446 -44.89 -23.46 1.33
N TYR A 447 -43.63 -23.88 1.28
CA TYR A 447 -43.10 -24.83 0.29
C TYR A 447 -42.70 -26.17 0.92
N ASN A 448 -43.34 -27.26 0.50
CA ASN A 448 -42.93 -28.63 0.90
C ASN A 448 -41.88 -29.18 -0.08
N VAL A 449 -40.77 -29.70 0.44
CA VAL A 449 -39.81 -30.48 -0.36
C VAL A 449 -40.47 -31.79 -0.78
N ARG A 450 -41.11 -31.78 -1.96
CA ARG A 450 -41.78 -32.95 -2.56
C ARG A 450 -40.83 -33.75 -3.46
N GLU A 451 -39.82 -33.08 -3.99
CA GLU A 451 -38.81 -33.64 -4.88
C GLU A 451 -37.42 -33.26 -4.37
N ILE A 452 -36.41 -34.00 -4.81
CA ILE A 452 -35.01 -33.73 -4.49
C ILE A 452 -34.61 -32.37 -5.06
N MET A 453 -33.89 -31.57 -4.27
CA MET A 453 -33.36 -30.29 -4.70
C MET A 453 -31.85 -30.20 -4.46
N TYR A 454 -31.19 -29.34 -5.22
CA TYR A 454 -29.75 -29.08 -5.10
C TYR A 454 -29.50 -27.68 -4.55
N THR A 455 -28.70 -27.60 -3.51
CA THR A 455 -28.33 -26.34 -2.85
C THR A 455 -26.81 -26.25 -2.66
N THR A 456 -26.35 -25.13 -2.13
CA THR A 456 -24.95 -24.93 -1.78
C THR A 456 -24.77 -25.07 -0.27
N GLU A 457 -23.57 -25.43 0.15
CA GLU A 457 -23.23 -25.54 1.58
C GLU A 457 -23.48 -24.20 2.31
N PHE A 458 -23.22 -23.09 1.63
CA PHE A 458 -23.51 -21.75 2.12
C PHE A 458 -25.01 -21.57 2.42
N LEU A 459 -25.88 -21.89 1.46
CA LEU A 459 -27.32 -21.76 1.65
C LEU A 459 -27.84 -22.72 2.72
N LEU A 460 -27.34 -23.96 2.79
CA LEU A 460 -27.72 -24.92 3.83
C LEU A 460 -27.47 -24.37 5.24
N ARG A 461 -26.33 -23.70 5.46
CA ARG A 461 -25.96 -23.19 6.79
C ARG A 461 -26.60 -21.86 7.15
N ASN A 462 -26.96 -21.04 6.16
CA ASN A 462 -27.41 -19.66 6.38
C ASN A 462 -28.91 -19.45 6.14
N SER A 463 -29.64 -20.48 5.70
CA SER A 463 -31.08 -20.39 5.43
C SER A 463 -31.92 -20.67 6.66
N SER A 464 -33.08 -19.99 6.78
CA SER A 464 -34.08 -20.31 7.80
C SER A 464 -35.31 -21.04 7.26
N ARG A 465 -35.58 -20.89 5.96
CA ARG A 465 -36.71 -21.51 5.26
C ARG A 465 -36.22 -22.29 4.06
N VAL A 466 -36.94 -23.34 3.69
CA VAL A 466 -36.61 -24.21 2.54
C VAL A 466 -36.55 -23.42 1.22
N GLU A 467 -37.40 -22.41 1.05
CA GLU A 467 -37.45 -21.58 -0.16
C GLU A 467 -36.11 -20.86 -0.44
N GLU A 468 -35.37 -20.50 0.61
CA GLU A 468 -34.07 -19.83 0.52
C GLU A 468 -32.99 -20.72 -0.13
N LEU A 469 -33.13 -22.05 -0.01
CA LEU A 469 -32.20 -23.01 -0.61
C LEU A 469 -32.25 -23.00 -2.15
N GLY A 470 -33.34 -22.49 -2.73
CA GLY A 470 -33.53 -22.37 -4.18
C GLY A 470 -32.86 -21.17 -4.84
N ILE A 471 -32.38 -20.20 -4.05
CA ILE A 471 -31.85 -18.91 -4.54
C ILE A 471 -30.60 -19.14 -5.39
N ARG A 472 -30.57 -18.64 -6.64
CA ARG A 472 -29.51 -18.96 -7.61
C ARG A 472 -28.43 -17.91 -7.72
N THR A 473 -28.73 -16.66 -7.40
CA THR A 473 -27.80 -15.55 -7.56
C THR A 473 -27.64 -14.77 -6.27
N LYS A 474 -26.53 -14.02 -6.20
CA LYS A 474 -26.26 -13.12 -5.07
C LYS A 474 -27.31 -12.00 -4.98
N ASP A 475 -27.79 -11.50 -6.11
CA ASP A 475 -28.73 -10.38 -6.13
C ASP A 475 -30.12 -10.82 -5.67
N GLU A 476 -30.60 -12.00 -6.10
CA GLU A 476 -31.83 -12.62 -5.58
C GLU A 476 -31.74 -12.83 -4.05
N PHE A 477 -30.59 -13.31 -3.56
CA PHE A 477 -30.38 -13.49 -2.12
C PHE A 477 -30.46 -12.18 -1.36
N ARG A 478 -29.89 -11.11 -1.93
CA ARG A 478 -29.88 -9.79 -1.33
C ARG A 478 -31.26 -9.17 -1.31
N GLU A 479 -32.01 -9.23 -2.41
CA GLU A 479 -33.39 -8.75 -2.48
C GLU A 479 -34.27 -9.45 -1.44
N TRP A 480 -34.16 -10.78 -1.36
CA TRP A 480 -34.88 -11.56 -0.37
C TRP A 480 -34.51 -11.19 1.07
N TRP A 481 -33.22 -10.99 1.34
CA TRP A 481 -32.73 -10.61 2.66
C TRP A 481 -33.21 -9.22 3.11
N GLU A 482 -33.27 -8.25 2.19
CA GLU A 482 -33.77 -6.90 2.48
C GLU A 482 -35.29 -6.92 2.70
N LEU A 483 -36.07 -7.66 1.90
CA LEU A 483 -37.51 -7.85 2.14
C LEU A 483 -37.79 -8.48 3.51
N LYS A 484 -36.97 -9.46 3.94
CA LYS A 484 -37.09 -10.08 5.26
C LYS A 484 -36.89 -9.07 6.39
N LYS A 485 -35.96 -8.11 6.24
CA LYS A 485 -35.73 -7.06 7.24
C LYS A 485 -36.91 -6.11 7.34
N GLU A 486 -37.52 -5.72 6.23
CA GLU A 486 -38.67 -4.81 6.21
C GLU A 486 -39.90 -5.43 6.89
N VAL A 487 -40.16 -6.73 6.70
CA VAL A 487 -41.26 -7.44 7.35
C VAL A 487 -41.09 -7.50 8.87
N VAL A 488 -39.86 -7.62 9.36
CA VAL A 488 -39.54 -7.63 10.81
C VAL A 488 -39.70 -6.23 11.45
N TRP A 489 -39.50 -5.15 10.69
CA TRP A 489 -39.66 -3.77 11.16
C TRP A 489 -41.09 -3.22 11.00
N GLY A 490 -41.86 -3.70 10.02
CA GLY A 490 -43.27 -3.31 9.84
C GLY A 490 -44.26 -4.00 10.78
N SER A 491 -43.79 -4.95 11.60
CA SER A 491 -44.61 -5.73 12.55
C SER A 491 -44.46 -5.28 14.01
N LYS A 492 -44.03 -4.03 14.24
CA LYS A 492 -43.90 -3.43 15.59
C LYS A 492 -44.86 -2.28 15.81
#